data_AF-A0A653HS31-F1
#
_entry.id   AF-A0A653HS31-F1
#
_cell.length_a   1.000
_cell.length_b   1.000
_cell.length_c   1.000
_cell.angle_alpha   90.00
_cell.angle_beta   90.00
_cell.angle_gamma   90.00
#
_symmetry.space_group_name_H-M   'P 1'
#
loop_
_entity.id
_entity.type
_entity.pdbx_description
1 polymer ?
#
loop_
_entity_poly.entity_id
_entity_poly.type
_entity_poly.pdbx_seq_one_letter_code
_entity_poly.pdbx_strand_id
1 'polypeptide(L)'
;SIGIRVDKRRKNRCEESLKKNIDRLEQYKKCLVIIPKKKNKLKKNVGGIPPDADQETIKEARKKKTYCSIFKKERTSKPLFEKMEVAKIDNKFLAYKKLMKAKKIERKKNKRQQSKDIKRKSQKD
;
A
#
# COMPACT_ATOMS: atom_id res chain seq x y z
N SER A 1 -9.63 8.11 -20.21
CA SER A 1 -8.68 7.86 -19.10
C SER A 1 -9.44 7.99 -17.78
N ILE A 2 -9.00 7.32 -16.71
CA ILE A 2 -9.75 7.24 -15.44
C ILE A 2 -9.33 8.31 -14.41
N GLY A 3 -8.20 9.01 -14.63
CA GLY A 3 -7.72 10.04 -13.70
C GLY A 3 -6.85 9.52 -12.55
N ILE A 4 -6.32 8.29 -12.65
CA ILE A 4 -5.32 7.77 -11.71
C ILE A 4 -3.94 8.29 -12.13
N ARG A 5 -3.19 8.87 -11.18
CA ARG A 5 -1.83 9.38 -11.43
C ARG A 5 -0.83 8.23 -11.45
N VAL A 6 -0.09 8.09 -12.55
CA VAL A 6 0.96 7.08 -12.72
C VAL A 6 2.34 7.73 -12.58
N ASP A 7 3.21 7.17 -11.74
CA ASP A 7 4.62 7.58 -11.61
C ASP A 7 5.54 6.41 -11.97
N LYS A 8 6.19 6.50 -13.13
CA LYS A 8 7.10 5.48 -13.67
C LYS A 8 8.41 5.32 -12.89
N ARG A 9 8.78 6.31 -12.06
CA ARG A 9 10.05 6.28 -11.30
C ARG A 9 9.88 5.59 -9.95
N ARG A 10 8.65 5.57 -9.41
CA ARG A 10 8.36 5.04 -8.08
C ARG A 10 8.46 3.51 -8.08
N LYS A 11 9.25 2.96 -7.16
CA LYS A 11 9.38 1.51 -6.92
C LYS A 11 8.92 1.18 -5.50
N ASN A 12 8.22 0.07 -5.33
CA ASN A 12 7.86 -0.44 -4.01
C ASN A 12 8.99 -1.30 -3.46
N ARG A 13 9.39 -1.08 -2.20
CA ARG A 13 10.41 -1.89 -1.50
C ARG A 13 9.79 -2.85 -0.47
N CYS A 14 8.54 -2.63 -0.09
CA CYS A 14 7.81 -3.42 0.90
C CYS A 14 6.58 -4.05 0.25
N GLU A 15 6.35 -5.33 0.52
CA GLU A 15 5.21 -6.08 -0.02
C GLU A 15 3.87 -5.63 0.59
N GLU A 16 3.85 -5.36 1.90
CA GLU A 16 2.65 -4.90 2.62
C GLU A 16 2.08 -3.61 2.00
N SER A 17 2.96 -2.67 1.66
CA SER A 17 2.57 -1.41 1.01
C SER A 17 2.06 -1.63 -0.42
N LEU A 18 2.62 -2.60 -1.15
CA LEU A 18 2.13 -2.96 -2.48
C LEU A 18 0.70 -3.52 -2.40
N LYS A 19 0.46 -4.49 -1.51
CA LYS A 19 -0.88 -5.09 -1.30
C LYS A 19 -1.92 -4.03 -0.95
N LYS A 20 -1.62 -3.17 0.03
CA LYS A 20 -2.51 -2.06 0.41
C LYS A 20 -2.87 -1.13 -0.76
N ASN A 21 -1.91 -0.86 -1.64
CA ASN A 21 -2.15 -0.02 -2.82
C ASN A 21 -3.00 -0.74 -3.88
N ILE A 22 -2.86 -2.05 -4.03
CA ILE A 22 -3.71 -2.86 -4.91
C ILE A 22 -5.15 -2.82 -4.37
N ASP A 23 -5.35 -3.10 -3.09
CA ASP A 23 -6.67 -3.06 -2.45
C ASP A 23 -7.34 -1.68 -2.62
N ARG A 24 -6.57 -0.59 -2.48
CA ARG A 24 -7.04 0.78 -2.73
C ARG A 24 -7.49 0.98 -4.18
N LEU A 25 -6.73 0.47 -5.15
CA LEU A 25 -7.06 0.60 -6.57
C LEU A 25 -8.30 -0.24 -6.93
N GLU A 26 -8.44 -1.42 -6.34
CA GLU A 26 -9.64 -2.25 -6.51
C GLU A 26 -10.87 -1.61 -5.91
N GLN A 27 -10.77 -1.05 -4.70
CA GLN A 27 -11.86 -0.31 -4.07
C GLN A 27 -12.25 0.91 -4.92
N TYR A 28 -11.27 1.65 -5.42
CA TYR A 28 -11.52 2.76 -6.33
C TYR A 28 -12.22 2.31 -7.62
N LYS A 29 -11.79 1.19 -8.20
CA LYS A 29 -12.40 0.60 -9.40
C LYS A 29 -13.87 0.21 -9.17
N LYS A 30 -14.20 -0.35 -8.00
CA LYS A 30 -15.58 -0.72 -7.63
C LYS A 30 -16.50 0.50 -7.49
N CYS A 31 -15.98 1.62 -7.00
CA CYS A 31 -16.76 2.85 -6.83
C CYS A 31 -16.89 3.68 -8.11
N LEU A 32 -16.14 3.36 -9.17
CA LEU A 32 -16.11 4.14 -10.40
C LEU A 32 -17.24 3.73 -11.35
N VAL A 33 -18.06 4.70 -11.75
CA VAL A 33 -19.06 4.55 -12.82
C VAL A 33 -18.55 5.24 -14.08
N ILE A 34 -18.45 4.52 -15.19
CA ILE A 34 -17.92 5.04 -16.46
C ILE A 34 -19.06 5.37 -17.42
N ILE A 35 -19.05 6.60 -17.93
CA ILE A 35 -20.02 7.07 -18.92
C ILE A 35 -19.52 6.67 -20.31
N PRO A 36 -20.36 6.03 -21.16
CA PRO A 36 -20.00 5.71 -22.53
C PRO A 36 -19.54 6.95 -23.31
N LYS A 37 -18.41 6.84 -24.02
CA LYS A 37 -17.86 7.95 -24.83
C LYS A 37 -18.81 8.40 -25.94
N LYS A 38 -19.54 7.46 -26.54
CA LYS A 38 -20.60 7.73 -27.52
C LYS A 38 -21.93 7.28 -26.92
N LYS A 39 -22.97 8.12 -27.03
CA LYS A 39 -24.31 7.79 -26.55
C LYS A 39 -24.76 6.43 -27.11
N ASN A 40 -25.32 5.58 -26.25
CA ASN A 40 -25.89 4.27 -26.55
C ASN A 40 -24.92 3.25 -27.18
N LYS A 41 -23.60 3.50 -27.16
CA LYS A 41 -22.58 2.55 -27.61
C LYS A 41 -21.72 2.13 -26.42
N LEU A 42 -22.20 1.10 -25.72
CA LEU A 42 -21.49 0.52 -24.58
C LEU A 42 -20.30 -0.31 -25.04
N LYS A 43 -19.15 -0.12 -24.40
CA LYS A 43 -17.96 -0.96 -24.58
C LYS A 43 -17.71 -1.78 -23.33
N LYS A 44 -17.40 -3.06 -23.54
CA LYS A 44 -17.27 -4.01 -22.43
C LYS A 44 -15.98 -3.83 -21.63
N ASN A 45 -14.81 -3.58 -22.24
CA ASN A 45 -13.56 -3.29 -21.51
C ASN A 45 -12.50 -2.69 -22.46
N VAL A 46 -11.63 -1.80 -21.95
CA VAL A 46 -10.39 -1.37 -22.64
C VAL A 46 -9.25 -1.31 -21.64
N GLY A 47 -8.24 -2.20 -21.74
CA GLY A 47 -6.97 -2.06 -21.03
C GLY A 47 -7.06 -1.86 -19.51
N GLY A 48 -7.95 -2.59 -18.84
CA GLY A 48 -8.15 -2.53 -17.38
C GLY A 48 -9.19 -1.51 -16.89
N ILE A 49 -9.77 -0.72 -17.81
CA ILE A 49 -10.89 0.18 -17.54
C ILE A 49 -12.18 -0.65 -17.33
N PRO A 50 -12.98 -0.38 -16.27
CA PRO A 50 -14.30 -0.96 -16.09
C PRO A 50 -15.23 -0.84 -17.32
N PRO A 51 -16.26 -1.69 -17.43
CA PRO A 51 -17.27 -1.55 -18.48
C PRO A 51 -18.00 -0.20 -18.41
N ASP A 52 -18.46 0.26 -19.57
CA ASP A 52 -19.38 1.39 -19.64
C ASP A 52 -20.70 1.05 -18.93
N ALA A 53 -21.26 2.02 -18.22
CA ALA A 53 -22.46 1.85 -17.43
C ALA A 53 -23.74 2.20 -18.22
N ASP A 54 -24.87 1.57 -17.86
CA ASP A 54 -26.16 1.82 -18.51
C ASP A 54 -26.73 3.20 -18.15
N GLN A 55 -27.63 3.71 -18.99
CA GLN A 55 -28.17 5.06 -18.82
C GLN A 55 -28.94 5.25 -17.50
N GLU A 56 -29.58 4.20 -16.99
CA GLU A 56 -30.26 4.21 -15.69
C GLU A 56 -29.27 4.36 -14.53
N THR A 57 -28.22 3.53 -14.52
CA THR A 57 -27.16 3.59 -13.50
C THR A 57 -26.44 4.94 -13.50
N ILE A 58 -26.25 5.56 -14.67
CA ILE A 58 -25.66 6.90 -14.79
C ILE A 58 -26.58 7.97 -14.21
N LYS A 59 -27.89 7.89 -14.47
CA LYS A 59 -28.88 8.82 -13.90
C LYS A 59 -28.90 8.70 -12.38
N GLU A 60 -28.87 7.48 -11.85
CA GLU A 60 -28.83 7.23 -10.41
C GLU A 60 -27.52 7.75 -9.78
N ALA A 61 -26.38 7.46 -10.39
CA ALA A 61 -25.07 7.91 -9.93
C ALA A 61 -24.96 9.45 -9.90
N ARG A 62 -25.59 10.15 -10.85
CA ARG A 62 -25.64 11.63 -10.87
C ARG A 62 -26.49 12.22 -9.75
N LYS A 63 -27.52 11.52 -9.28
CA LYS A 63 -28.35 11.94 -8.14
C LYS A 63 -27.59 11.79 -6.82
N LYS A 64 -26.71 10.78 -6.72
CA LYS A 64 -25.89 10.52 -5.53
C LYS A 64 -24.74 11.53 -5.44
N LYS A 65 -24.41 11.96 -4.22
CA LYS A 65 -23.27 12.85 -3.97
C LYS A 65 -21.95 12.09 -4.20
N THR A 66 -20.96 12.77 -4.78
CA THR A 66 -19.63 12.20 -5.01
C THR A 66 -18.99 11.76 -3.70
N TYR A 67 -18.50 10.52 -3.67
CA TYR A 67 -17.87 9.93 -2.50
C TYR A 67 -16.41 10.39 -2.34
N CYS A 68 -16.21 11.50 -1.61
CA CYS A 68 -14.90 12.14 -1.48
C CYS A 68 -13.92 11.43 -0.51
N SER A 69 -14.36 10.47 0.30
CA SER A 69 -13.52 9.85 1.34
C SER A 69 -12.40 8.96 0.78
N ILE A 70 -12.57 8.32 -0.38
CA ILE A 70 -11.52 7.50 -1.03
C ILE A 70 -10.29 8.34 -1.39
N PHE A 71 -10.52 9.60 -1.73
CA PHE A 71 -9.45 10.53 -2.10
C PHE A 71 -8.73 11.13 -0.89
N LYS A 72 -9.32 11.02 0.31
CA LYS A 72 -8.67 11.44 1.54
C LYS A 72 -7.63 10.40 1.96
N LYS A 73 -6.60 10.86 2.67
CA LYS A 73 -5.66 9.95 3.33
C LYS A 73 -6.39 9.25 4.48
N GLU A 74 -6.21 7.95 4.59
CA GLU A 74 -6.75 7.17 5.70
C GLU A 74 -6.17 7.69 7.02
N ARG A 75 -7.02 7.73 8.05
CA ARG A 75 -6.57 7.95 9.42
C ARG A 75 -5.94 6.67 9.95
N THR A 76 -5.00 6.80 10.87
CA THR A 76 -4.44 5.66 11.60
C THR A 76 -5.56 4.97 12.37
N SER A 77 -5.84 3.71 12.03
CA SER A 77 -6.92 2.92 12.66
C SER A 77 -6.49 2.24 13.95
N LYS A 78 -5.18 2.03 14.14
CA LYS A 78 -4.66 1.32 15.31
C LYS A 78 -4.79 2.18 16.57
N PRO A 79 -5.30 1.63 17.68
CA PRO A 79 -5.39 2.35 18.93
C PRO A 79 -3.97 2.63 19.47
N LEU A 80 -3.85 3.68 20.28
CA LEU A 80 -2.58 4.04 20.91
C LEU A 80 -2.14 3.01 21.96
N PHE A 81 -3.10 2.34 22.60
CA PHE A 81 -2.87 1.30 23.60
C PHE A 81 -3.81 0.11 23.34
N GLU A 82 -3.30 -1.08 23.61
CA GLU A 82 -4.07 -2.32 23.58
C GLU A 82 -3.89 -3.02 24.93
N LYS A 83 -4.95 -3.63 25.45
CA LYS A 83 -4.88 -4.38 26.70
C LYS A 83 -4.16 -5.70 26.44
N MET A 84 -3.28 -6.09 27.36
CA MET A 84 -2.59 -7.38 27.33
C MET A 84 -2.70 -8.04 28.70
N GLU A 85 -2.75 -9.37 28.71
CA GLU A 85 -2.68 -10.16 29.93
C GLU A 85 -1.29 -10.01 30.57
N VAL A 86 -1.25 -9.86 31.90
CA VAL A 86 0.00 -9.70 32.66
C VAL A 86 0.93 -10.90 32.50
N ALA A 87 0.38 -12.12 32.39
CA ALA A 87 1.14 -13.35 32.21
C ALA A 87 1.96 -13.37 30.90
N LYS A 88 1.57 -12.58 29.89
CA LYS A 88 2.26 -12.50 28.59
C LYS A 88 3.42 -11.48 28.59
N ILE A 89 3.64 -10.74 29.67
CA ILE A 89 4.65 -9.69 29.76
C ILE A 89 6.03 -10.30 30.05
N ASP A 90 7.03 -9.98 29.21
CA ASP A 90 8.42 -10.40 29.44
C ASP A 90 9.13 -9.42 30.39
N ASN A 91 9.26 -9.83 31.64
CA ASN A 91 9.92 -9.04 32.68
C ASN A 91 11.46 -9.11 32.65
N LYS A 92 12.05 -9.97 31.81
CA LYS A 92 13.52 -10.17 31.76
C LYS A 92 14.21 -9.26 30.74
N PHE A 93 13.44 -8.60 29.88
CA PHE A 93 13.98 -7.82 28.77
C PHE A 93 14.55 -6.46 29.20
N LEU A 94 15.88 -6.34 29.22
CA LEU A 94 16.58 -5.08 29.51
C LEU A 94 16.72 -4.20 28.26
N ALA A 95 15.69 -3.42 27.94
CA ALA A 95 15.61 -2.60 26.72
C ALA A 95 16.79 -1.61 26.57
N TYR A 96 17.09 -0.82 27.61
CA TYR A 96 18.17 0.17 27.58
C TYR A 96 19.54 -0.46 27.30
N LYS A 97 19.86 -1.55 28.01
CA LYS A 97 21.10 -2.31 27.84
C LYS A 97 21.22 -2.86 26.42
N LYS A 98 20.11 -3.33 25.82
CA LYS A 98 20.08 -3.83 24.43
C LYS A 98 20.35 -2.72 23.43
N LEU A 99 19.74 -1.55 23.59
CA LEU A 99 19.97 -0.39 22.73
C LEU A 99 21.44 0.06 22.77
N MET A 100 22.01 0.17 23.96
CA MET A 100 23.43 0.53 24.13
C MET A 100 24.37 -0.49 23.48
N LYS A 101 24.14 -1.80 23.70
CA LYS A 101 24.93 -2.85 23.05
C LYS A 101 24.77 -2.84 21.53
N ALA A 102 23.56 -2.60 21.02
CA ALA A 102 23.30 -2.54 19.58
C ALA A 102 24.10 -1.41 18.92
N LYS A 103 24.08 -0.20 19.50
CA LYS A 103 24.92 0.93 19.06
C LYS A 103 26.41 0.59 19.09
N LYS A 104 26.91 0.03 20.21
CA LYS A 104 28.33 -0.33 20.36
C LYS A 104 28.82 -1.34 19.30
N ILE A 105 27.95 -2.28 18.90
CA ILE A 105 28.30 -3.39 18.00
C ILE A 105 28.03 -3.06 16.51
N GLU A 106 27.26 -2.00 16.22
CA GLU A 106 26.85 -1.60 14.86
C GLU A 106 28.01 -1.53 13.86
N ARG A 107 29.09 -0.82 14.21
CA ARG A 107 30.27 -0.70 13.32
C ARG A 107 30.88 -2.06 12.97
N LYS A 108 30.98 -2.98 13.94
CA LYS A 108 31.52 -4.33 13.71
C LYS A 108 30.58 -5.17 12.83
N LYS A 109 29.26 -5.03 13.01
CA LYS A 109 28.27 -5.67 12.15
C LYS A 109 28.38 -5.16 10.71
N ASN A 110 28.53 -3.85 10.51
CA ASN A 110 28.64 -3.25 9.18
C ASN A 110 29.89 -3.73 8.44
N LYS A 111 31.06 -3.80 9.12
CA LYS A 111 32.28 -4.39 8.55
C LYS A 111 32.06 -5.84 8.10
N ARG A 112 31.42 -6.66 8.95
CA ARG A 112 31.11 -8.05 8.62
C ARG A 112 30.16 -8.15 7.42
N GLN A 113 29.17 -7.25 7.33
CA GLN A 113 28.24 -7.22 6.22
C GLN A 113 28.94 -6.86 4.91
N GLN A 114 29.83 -5.86 4.93
CA GLN A 114 30.65 -5.48 3.78
C GLN A 114 31.48 -6.65 3.24
N SER A 115 32.16 -7.40 4.12
CA SER A 115 32.93 -8.59 3.71
C SER A 115 32.03 -9.66 3.09
N LYS A 116 30.81 -9.87 3.61
CA LYS A 116 29.84 -10.81 3.02
C LYS A 116 29.39 -10.36 1.64
N ASP A 117 29.14 -9.08 1.44
CA ASP A 117 28.68 -8.55 0.17
C ASP A 117 29.79 -8.63 -0.90
N ILE A 118 31.05 -8.40 -0.54
CA ILE A 118 32.21 -8.62 -1.42
C ILE A 118 32.32 -10.10 -1.81
N LYS A 119 32.27 -11.01 -0.83
CA LYS A 119 32.32 -12.46 -1.08
C LYS A 119 31.18 -12.95 -1.99
N ARG A 120 29.98 -12.40 -1.84
CA ARG A 120 28.84 -12.72 -2.71
C ARG A 120 29.03 -12.24 -4.14
N LYS A 121 29.67 -11.08 -4.34
CA LYS A 121 29.98 -10.57 -5.67
C LYS A 121 31.00 -11.46 -6.38
N SER A 122 32.09 -11.83 -5.70
CA SER A 122 33.14 -12.67 -6.29
C SER A 122 32.73 -14.12 -6.61
N GLN A 123 31.58 -14.58 -6.10
CA GLN A 123 31.02 -15.91 -6.42
C GLN A 123 30.02 -15.86 -7.58
N LYS A 124 29.61 -14.67 -8.00
CA LYS A 124 28.60 -14.44 -9.02
C LYS A 124 29.22 -14.07 -10.38
N ASP A 125 30.47 -13.61 -10.35
CA ASP A 125 31.38 -13.47 -11.48
C ASP A 125 32.11 -14.80 -11.72
#